data_AF-A0A932CX16-F1
#
_entry.id   AF-A0A932CX16-F1
#
_cell.length_a   1.000
_cell.length_b   1.000
_cell.length_c   1.000
_cell.angle_alpha   90.00
_cell.angle_beta   90.00
_cell.angle_gamma   90.00
#
_symmetry.space_group_name_H-M   'P 1'
#
loop_
_entity.id
_entity.type
_entity.pdbx_description
1 polymer ?
#
loop_
_entity_poly.entity_id
_entity_poly.type
_entity_poly.pdbx_seq_one_letter_code
_entity_poly.pdbx_strand_id
1 'polypeptide(L)'
;MFLTPDDYEHDYVTVVAPRGTTVEIDGDEIGGFDTIGSLQGTAWDFTTVELDRDGTHVVSASAPVALLVDGYPAWLDLEELVF
;
A
#
# COMPACT_ATOMS: atom_id res chain seq x y z
N MET A 1 -7.74 -8.34 3.42
CA MET A 1 -7.15 -7.92 4.71
C MET A 1 -5.65 -8.02 4.59
N PHE A 2 -4.94 -7.10 5.23
CA PHE A 2 -3.48 -7.12 5.35
C PHE A 2 -3.07 -6.62 6.73
N LEU A 3 -1.80 -6.80 7.07
CA LEU A 3 -1.25 -6.45 8.38
C LEU A 3 -0.08 -5.50 8.20
N THR A 4 0.01 -4.50 9.07
CA THR A 4 1.24 -3.78 9.34
C THR A 4 1.76 -4.11 10.75
N PRO A 5 3.07 -4.25 10.95
CA PRO A 5 3.66 -4.47 12.28
C PRO A 5 3.31 -3.36 13.26
N ASP A 6 3.27 -3.66 14.56
CA ASP A 6 2.92 -2.74 15.64
C ASP A 6 4.10 -1.91 16.18
N ASP A 7 5.26 -2.00 15.53
CA ASP A 7 6.52 -1.39 15.95
C ASP A 7 7.14 -0.43 14.93
N TYR A 8 6.47 -0.17 13.80
CA TYR A 8 6.89 0.84 12.84
C TYR A 8 6.27 2.21 13.14
N GLU A 9 7.02 3.28 12.89
CA GLU A 9 6.52 4.65 13.10
C GLU A 9 5.66 5.09 11.91
N HIS A 10 5.99 4.60 10.72
CA HIS A 10 5.27 4.89 9.49
C HIS A 10 5.00 3.60 8.72
N ASP A 11 3.74 3.38 8.42
CA ASP A 11 3.26 2.25 7.63
C ASP A 11 2.69 2.74 6.31
N TYR A 12 3.00 2.02 5.25
CA TYR A 12 2.58 2.32 3.89
C TYR A 12 1.99 1.09 3.22
N VAL A 13 1.05 1.35 2.32
CA VAL A 13 0.60 0.35 1.37
C VAL A 13 0.59 0.94 -0.03
N THR A 14 1.30 0.26 -0.91
CA THR A 14 1.23 0.48 -2.35
C THR A 14 0.15 -0.42 -2.93
N VAL A 15 -0.81 0.20 -3.62
CA VAL A 15 -1.91 -0.49 -4.31
C VAL A 15 -1.67 -0.38 -5.80
N VAL A 16 -1.73 -1.52 -6.50
CA VAL A 16 -1.72 -1.59 -7.96
C VAL A 16 -3.05 -2.16 -8.44
N ALA A 17 -3.74 -1.43 -9.31
CA ALA A 17 -5.11 -1.76 -9.72
C ALA A 17 -5.33 -1.51 -11.23
N PRO A 18 -6.26 -2.25 -11.87
CA PRO A 18 -6.76 -1.88 -13.19
C PRO A 18 -7.34 -0.47 -13.16
N ARG A 19 -7.12 0.31 -14.21
CA ARG A 19 -7.61 1.69 -14.29
C ARG A 19 -9.13 1.76 -14.11
N GLY A 20 -9.56 2.68 -13.24
CA GLY A 20 -10.97 2.88 -12.90
C GLY A 20 -11.50 1.93 -11.82
N THR A 21 -10.63 1.12 -11.20
CA THR A 21 -10.98 0.37 -10.00
C THR A 21 -11.15 1.33 -8.83
N THR A 22 -12.28 1.22 -8.12
CA THR A 22 -12.46 1.89 -6.82
C THR A 22 -11.81 1.02 -5.75
N VAL A 23 -10.99 1.62 -4.90
CA VAL A 23 -10.31 0.94 -3.80
C VAL A 23 -10.58 1.70 -2.51
N GLU A 24 -10.91 0.98 -1.45
CA GLU A 24 -11.08 1.51 -0.11
C GLU A 24 -10.12 0.78 0.85
N ILE A 25 -9.56 1.53 1.79
CA ILE A 25 -8.82 1.01 2.93
C ILE A 25 -9.60 1.40 4.18
N ASP A 26 -9.97 0.41 4.99
CA ASP A 26 -10.76 0.58 6.22
C ASP A 26 -12.10 1.31 6.04
N GLY A 27 -12.63 1.30 4.82
CA GLY A 27 -13.88 1.97 4.43
C GLY A 27 -13.69 3.35 3.82
N ASP A 28 -12.46 3.87 3.77
CA ASP A 28 -12.14 5.15 3.14
C ASP A 28 -11.61 4.93 1.71
N GLU A 29 -12.24 5.57 0.73
CA GLU A 29 -11.80 5.52 -0.67
C GLU A 29 -10.44 6.22 -0.84
N ILE A 30 -9.49 5.51 -1.45
CA ILE A 30 -8.15 6.05 -1.73
C ILE A 30 -8.06 6.59 -3.15
N GLY A 31 -7.28 7.67 -3.32
CA GLY A 31 -7.08 8.35 -4.60
C GLY A 31 -5.61 8.52 -4.95
N GLY A 32 -5.31 9.46 -5.84
CA GLY A 32 -3.91 9.80 -6.18
C GLY A 32 -3.19 8.71 -6.97
N PHE A 33 -3.90 8.04 -7.87
CA PHE A 33 -3.33 6.99 -8.71
C PHE A 33 -2.52 7.55 -9.88
N ASP A 34 -1.28 7.06 -10.01
CA ASP A 34 -0.38 7.31 -11.12
C ASP A 34 -0.43 6.17 -12.15
N THR A 35 -0.23 6.51 -13.43
CA THR A 35 -0.27 5.53 -14.52
C THR A 35 1.02 4.73 -14.62
N ILE A 36 0.90 3.40 -14.60
CA ILE A 36 2.00 2.49 -14.94
C ILE A 36 2.05 2.27 -16.46
N GLY A 37 0.89 2.08 -17.08
CA GLY A 37 0.76 1.74 -18.50
C GLY A 37 -0.12 0.52 -18.71
N SER A 38 0.05 -0.18 -19.83
CA SER A 38 -0.77 -1.33 -20.18
C SER A 38 0.01 -2.63 -20.20
N LEU A 39 -0.50 -3.65 -19.51
CA LEU A 39 0.02 -5.02 -19.49
C LEU A 39 -1.03 -5.94 -20.11
N GLN A 40 -0.68 -6.59 -21.23
CA GLN A 40 -1.57 -7.49 -21.96
C GLN A 40 -2.94 -6.86 -22.29
N GLY A 41 -2.95 -5.56 -22.64
CA GLY A 41 -4.16 -4.81 -23.00
C GLY A 41 -4.97 -4.27 -21.83
N THR A 42 -4.62 -4.61 -20.58
CA THR A 42 -5.23 -4.00 -19.38
C THR A 42 -4.40 -2.80 -18.96
N ALA A 43 -5.02 -1.63 -18.79
CA ALA A 43 -4.36 -0.44 -18.24
C ALA A 43 -4.31 -0.53 -16.72
N TRP A 44 -3.14 -0.22 -16.14
CA TRP A 44 -2.87 -0.30 -14.71
C TRP A 44 -2.39 1.03 -14.17
N ASP A 45 -2.86 1.35 -12.97
CA ASP A 45 -2.44 2.49 -12.19
C ASP A 45 -1.98 2.01 -10.79
N PHE A 46 -1.21 2.84 -10.09
CA PHE A 46 -0.80 2.58 -8.71
C PHE A 46 -0.86 3.82 -7.84
N THR A 47 -0.95 3.63 -6.52
CA THR A 47 -0.75 4.69 -5.54
C THR A 47 -0.13 4.12 -4.28
N THR A 48 0.50 4.97 -3.48
CA THR A 48 1.04 4.61 -2.15
C THR A 48 0.35 5.49 -1.12
N VAL A 49 -0.20 4.86 -0.09
CA VAL A 49 -0.95 5.53 0.97
C VAL A 49 -0.26 5.22 2.30
N GLU A 50 -0.05 6.26 3.10
CA GLU A 50 0.37 6.11 4.50
C GLU A 50 -0.85 5.71 5.34
N LEU A 51 -0.68 4.73 6.22
CA LEU A 51 -1.72 4.23 7.10
C LEU A 51 -1.68 5.00 8.43
N ASP A 52 -2.85 5.30 8.96
CA ASP A 52 -3.03 6.15 10.15
C ASP A 52 -2.95 5.37 11.46
N ARG A 53 -2.84 4.05 11.38
CA ARG A 53 -2.81 3.14 12.52
C ARG A 53 -2.11 1.84 12.16
N ASP A 54 -1.56 1.18 13.17
CA ASP A 54 -0.92 -0.10 13.01
C ASP A 54 -1.92 -1.26 12.97
N GLY A 55 -1.41 -2.43 12.57
CA GLY A 55 -2.06 -3.71 12.74
C GLY A 55 -2.93 -4.09 11.55
N THR A 56 -4.17 -4.50 11.82
CA THR A 56 -5.00 -5.14 10.79
C THR A 56 -5.79 -4.13 9.99
N HIS A 57 -5.69 -4.19 8.66
CA HIS A 57 -6.47 -3.36 7.73
C HIS A 57 -7.37 -4.19 6.81
N VAL A 58 -8.48 -3.59 6.42
CA VAL A 58 -9.40 -4.15 5.43
C VAL A 58 -9.23 -3.40 4.12
N VAL A 59 -9.09 -4.14 3.03
CA VAL A 59 -9.13 -3.61 1.67
C VAL A 59 -10.40 -4.10 0.99
N SER A 60 -11.15 -3.19 0.37
CA SER A 60 -12.23 -3.49 -0.57
C SER A 60 -11.89 -2.87 -1.93
N ALA A 61 -12.19 -3.60 -3.01
CA ALA A 61 -11.98 -3.10 -4.35
C ALA A 61 -13.04 -3.63 -5.30
N SER A 62 -13.41 -2.81 -6.30
CA SER A 62 -14.39 -3.21 -7.33
C SER A 62 -13.85 -4.22 -8.35
N ALA A 63 -12.53 -4.43 -8.36
CA ALA A 63 -11.81 -5.42 -9.18
C ALA A 63 -10.59 -5.96 -8.41
N PRO A 64 -9.96 -7.07 -8.84
CA PRO A 64 -8.76 -7.58 -8.22
C PRO A 64 -7.61 -6.55 -8.22
N VAL A 65 -6.95 -6.40 -7.07
CA VAL A 65 -5.82 -5.50 -6.87
C VAL A 65 -4.63 -6.26 -6.30
N ALA A 66 -3.43 -5.72 -6.50
CA ALA A 66 -2.22 -6.16 -5.81
C ALA A 66 -1.86 -5.15 -4.72
N LEU A 67 -1.34 -5.67 -3.60
CA LEU A 67 -0.85 -4.89 -2.47
C LEU A 67 0.63 -5.19 -2.25
N LEU A 68 1.40 -4.15 -2.00
CA LEU A 68 2.73 -4.21 -1.38
C LEU A 68 2.64 -3.39 -0.10
N VAL A 69 2.96 -4.01 1.03
CA VAL A 69 2.89 -3.38 2.35
C VAL A 69 4.30 -3.25 2.87
N ASP A 70 4.66 -2.06 3.32
CA ASP A 70 5.98 -1.70 3.82
C ASP A 70 5.87 -0.71 4.97
N GLY A 71 6.88 -0.69 5.83
CA GLY A 71 6.92 0.21 6.98
C GLY A 71 8.35 0.50 7.40
N TYR A 72 8.54 1.61 8.11
CA TYR A 72 9.84 2.07 8.56
C TYR A 72 9.83 2.32 10.07
N PRO A 73 10.85 1.85 10.81
CA PRO A 73 11.02 2.24 12.21
C PRO A 73 11.43 3.70 12.31
N ALA A 74 11.14 4.33 13.45
CA ALA A 74 11.50 5.71 13.73
C ALA A 74 13.01 6.00 13.63
N TRP A 75 13.82 4.98 13.88
CA TRP A 75 15.27 5.07 13.89
C TRP A 75 15.85 3.85 13.17
N LEU A 76 16.68 4.10 12.15
CA LEU A 76 17.64 3.12 11.67
C LEU A 76 18.82 3.15 12.64
N ASP A 77 18.92 2.16 13.53
CA ASP A 77 20.15 1.94 14.29
C ASP A 77 21.25 1.51 13.31
N LEU A 78 22.03 2.49 12.83
CA LEU A 78 23.15 2.28 11.90
C LEU A 78 24.29 1.42 12.48
N GLU A 79 24.20 1.02 13.75
CA GLU A 79 25.20 0.18 14.43
C GLU A 79 25.02 -1.33 14.16
N GLU A 80 23.90 -1.78 13.57
CA GLU A 80 23.66 -3.21 13.28
C GLU A 80 24.14 -3.66 11.88
N LEU A 81 24.61 -2.73 11.04
CA LEU A 81 25.20 -3.05 9.73
C LEU A 81 26.73 -3.14 9.81
N VAL A 82 27.23 -4.17 10.50
CA VAL A 82 28.62 -4.61 10.36
C VAL A 82 28.62 -6.00 9.73
N PHE A 83 28.95 -6.06 8.44
CA PHE A 83 29.18 -7.31 7.68
C PHE A 83 30.54 -7.93 8.02
#